data_AF-A0A520A826-F1
#
_entry.id   AF-A0A520A826-F1
#
_cell.length_a   1.000
_cell.length_b   1.000
_cell.length_c   1.000
_cell.angle_alpha   90.00
_cell.angle_beta   90.00
_cell.angle_gamma   90.00
#
_symmetry.space_group_name_H-M   'P 1'
#
loop_
_entity.id
_entity.type
_entity.pdbx_description
1 polymer ?
#
loop_
_entity_poly.entity_id
_entity_poly.type
_entity_poly.pdbx_seq_one_letter_code
_entity_poly.pdbx_strand_id
1 'polypeptide(L)'
;MQLLIQKSLKNSYSYAEYRQHVSALLLEGLSTGDTQSEALTHYSTLNEVRMNRLDKTVAIPAELAERLTALKKEHILLVISEGWCGDAAQILPVINKLAAANAALNLRIVLR
;
A
#
# COMPACT_ATOMS: atom_id res chain seq x y z
N MET A 1 9.62 -1.30 -21.63
CA MET A 1 9.83 -1.17 -20.17
C MET A 1 9.48 0.23 -19.65
N GLN A 2 10.15 1.30 -20.11
CA GLN A 2 9.92 2.67 -19.58
C GLN A 2 8.45 3.14 -19.68
N LEU A 3 7.79 2.94 -20.84
CA LEU A 3 6.38 3.30 -21.02
C LEU A 3 5.44 2.59 -20.04
N LEU A 4 5.73 1.33 -19.70
CA LEU A 4 4.92 0.57 -18.75
C LEU A 4 5.01 1.18 -17.35
N ILE A 5 6.23 1.48 -16.89
CA ILE A 5 6.46 2.09 -15.58
C ILE A 5 5.79 3.47 -15.50
N GLN A 6 5.91 4.30 -16.56
CA GLN A 6 5.24 5.60 -16.60
C GLN A 6 3.72 5.47 -16.52
N LYS A 7 3.13 4.51 -17.26
CA LYS A 7 1.69 4.22 -17.20
C LYS A 7 1.27 3.74 -15.80
N SER A 8 2.04 2.82 -15.19
CA SER A 8 1.79 2.33 -13.84
C SER A 8 1.86 3.46 -12.81
N LEU A 9 2.83 4.37 -12.93
CA LEU A 9 2.93 5.54 -12.05
C LEU A 9 1.74 6.49 -12.22
N LYS A 10 1.30 6.75 -13.46
CA LYS A 10 0.13 7.60 -13.74
C LYS A 10 -1.15 7.03 -13.13
N ASN A 11 -1.31 5.71 -13.14
CA ASN A 11 -2.49 5.01 -12.65
C ASN A 11 -2.34 4.48 -11.21
N SER A 12 -1.25 4.83 -10.53
CA SER A 12 -1.01 4.40 -9.16
C SER A 12 -1.78 5.26 -8.17
N TYR A 13 -1.96 4.72 -6.98
CA TYR A 13 -2.51 5.37 -5.80
C TYR A 13 -1.37 5.72 -4.83
N SER A 14 -1.56 6.78 -4.06
CA SER A 14 -0.89 6.89 -2.75
C SER A 14 -1.43 5.81 -1.80
N TYR A 15 -0.75 5.59 -0.67
CA TYR A 15 -1.23 4.65 0.34
C TYR A 15 -2.64 4.99 0.83
N ALA A 16 -2.93 6.26 1.11
CA ALA A 16 -4.24 6.69 1.59
C ALA A 16 -5.33 6.48 0.53
N GLU A 17 -5.06 6.85 -0.73
CA GLU A 17 -5.99 6.64 -1.84
C GLU A 17 -6.27 5.15 -2.08
N TYR A 18 -5.24 4.30 -1.98
CA TYR A 18 -5.40 2.84 -2.09
C TYR A 18 -6.31 2.29 -1.00
N ARG A 19 -6.09 2.69 0.26
CA ARG A 19 -6.92 2.25 1.39
C ARG A 19 -8.37 2.72 1.27
N GLN A 20 -8.57 3.96 0.83
CA GLN A 20 -9.90 4.49 0.57
C GLN A 20 -10.59 3.73 -0.57
N HIS A 21 -9.88 3.43 -1.65
CA HIS A 21 -10.41 2.67 -2.79
C HIS A 21 -10.84 1.25 -2.38
N VAL A 22 -9.99 0.53 -1.64
CA VAL A 22 -10.32 -0.81 -1.12
C VAL A 22 -11.53 -0.75 -0.18
N SER A 23 -11.56 0.23 0.73
CA SER A 23 -12.68 0.41 1.66
C SER A 23 -14.00 0.71 0.94
N ALA A 24 -13.96 1.54 -0.11
CA ALA A 24 -15.14 1.85 -0.92
C ALA A 24 -15.70 0.61 -1.61
N LEU A 25 -14.83 -0.20 -2.25
CA LEU A 25 -15.25 -1.46 -2.87
C LEU A 25 -15.88 -2.43 -1.86
N LEU A 26 -15.30 -2.52 -0.66
CA LEU A 26 -15.85 -3.37 0.40
C LEU A 26 -17.26 -2.95 0.86
N LEU A 27 -17.57 -1.66 0.86
CA LEU A 27 -18.93 -1.17 1.13
C LEU A 27 -19.94 -1.62 0.08
N GLU A 28 -19.48 -1.83 -1.15
CA GLU A 28 -20.26 -2.38 -2.26
C GLU A 28 -20.26 -3.92 -2.29
N GLY A 29 -19.61 -4.59 -1.33
CA GLY A 29 -19.46 -6.05 -1.31
C GLY A 29 -18.45 -6.60 -2.33
N LEU A 30 -17.61 -5.73 -2.89
CA LEU A 30 -16.63 -6.03 -3.92
C LEU A 30 -15.20 -6.09 -3.37
N SER A 31 -14.30 -6.59 -4.21
CA SER A 31 -12.85 -6.62 -3.98
C SER A 31 -12.09 -6.05 -5.17
N THR A 32 -10.80 -5.77 -5.02
CA THR A 32 -9.96 -5.33 -6.16
C THR A 32 -9.61 -6.51 -7.08
N GLY A 33 -9.40 -6.22 -8.36
CA GLY A 33 -9.01 -7.20 -9.37
C GLY A 33 -10.18 -7.56 -10.29
N ASP A 34 -9.86 -8.17 -11.43
CA ASP A 34 -10.84 -8.42 -12.50
C ASP A 34 -11.90 -9.47 -12.13
N THR A 35 -11.55 -10.38 -11.21
CA THR A 35 -12.45 -11.45 -10.76
C THR A 35 -13.05 -11.09 -9.41
N GLN A 36 -14.36 -11.30 -9.26
CA GLN A 36 -15.07 -11.12 -8.01
C GLN A 36 -15.51 -12.47 -7.47
N SER A 37 -15.29 -12.71 -6.18
CA SER A 37 -15.83 -13.86 -5.47
C SER A 37 -16.01 -13.54 -4.00
N GLU A 38 -16.91 -14.27 -3.34
CA GLU A 38 -17.13 -14.14 -1.90
C GLU A 38 -15.84 -14.33 -1.10
N ALA A 39 -14.97 -15.24 -1.53
CA ALA A 39 -13.67 -15.46 -0.90
C ALA A 39 -12.77 -14.21 -0.99
N LEU A 40 -12.72 -13.54 -2.15
CA LEU A 40 -11.90 -12.33 -2.31
C LEU A 40 -12.43 -11.18 -1.45
N THR A 41 -13.74 -10.94 -1.45
CA THR A 41 -14.37 -9.94 -0.58
C THR A 41 -14.12 -10.25 0.90
N HIS A 42 -14.22 -11.53 1.30
CA HIS A 42 -13.93 -11.96 2.66
C HIS A 42 -12.47 -11.68 3.05
N TYR A 43 -11.50 -12.05 2.21
CA TYR A 43 -10.09 -11.76 2.47
C TYR A 43 -9.79 -10.26 2.49
N SER A 44 -10.36 -9.49 1.56
CA SER A 44 -10.23 -8.02 1.58
C SER A 44 -10.76 -7.41 2.87
N THR A 45 -11.90 -7.89 3.38
CA THR A 45 -12.47 -7.44 4.65
C THR A 45 -11.53 -7.73 5.83
N LEU A 46 -10.99 -8.95 5.91
CA LEU A 46 -10.01 -9.33 6.94
C LEU A 46 -8.74 -8.47 6.84
N ASN A 47 -8.27 -8.21 5.63
CA ASN A 47 -7.08 -7.43 5.37
C ASN A 47 -7.26 -5.96 5.76
N GLU A 48 -8.42 -5.37 5.50
CA GLU A 48 -8.72 -4.01 5.92
C GLU A 48 -8.63 -3.86 7.45
N VAL A 49 -9.14 -4.83 8.22
CA VAL A 49 -8.98 -4.87 9.67
C VAL A 49 -7.50 -4.98 10.08
N ARG A 50 -6.72 -5.84 9.42
CA ARG A 50 -5.28 -6.02 9.69
C ARG A 50 -4.50 -4.74 9.44
N MET A 51 -4.74 -4.08 8.31
CA MET A 51 -4.07 -2.83 7.95
C MET A 51 -4.46 -1.71 8.91
N ASN A 52 -5.73 -1.60 9.31
CA ASN A 52 -6.19 -0.66 10.35
C ASN A 52 -5.48 -0.86 11.70
N ARG A 53 -5.24 -2.11 12.09
CA ARG A 53 -4.45 -2.40 13.30
C ARG A 53 -3.00 -1.95 13.11
N LEU A 54 -2.36 -2.35 12.00
CA LEU A 54 -0.94 -2.06 11.76
C LEU A 54 -0.66 -0.57 11.60
N ASP A 55 -1.56 0.20 10.99
CA ASP A 55 -1.42 1.66 10.92
C ASP A 55 -1.32 2.33 12.29
N LYS A 56 -1.97 1.74 13.30
CA LYS A 56 -1.98 2.22 14.69
C LYS A 56 -0.81 1.68 15.49
N THR A 57 -0.40 0.43 15.25
CA THR A 57 0.59 -0.27 16.10
C THR A 57 2.01 -0.23 15.56
N VAL A 58 2.21 -0.10 14.25
CA VAL A 58 3.55 -0.06 13.65
C VAL A 58 4.16 1.30 13.89
N ALA A 59 5.34 1.28 14.51
CA ALA A 59 6.22 2.42 14.67
C ALA A 59 7.59 2.09 14.06
N ILE A 60 8.22 3.07 13.44
CA ILE A 60 9.60 2.95 12.97
C ILE A 60 10.52 3.19 14.17
N PRO A 61 11.44 2.26 14.50
CA PRO A 61 12.42 2.48 15.55
C PRO A 61 13.24 3.75 15.29
N ALA A 62 13.55 4.52 16.34
CA ALA A 62 14.28 5.78 16.21
C ALA A 62 15.61 5.63 15.47
N GLU A 63 16.38 4.58 15.79
CA GLU A 63 17.64 4.26 15.10
C GLU A 63 17.44 4.08 13.58
N LEU A 64 16.34 3.44 13.16
CA LEU A 64 16.04 3.25 11.75
C LEU A 64 15.60 4.56 11.10
N ALA A 65 14.82 5.39 11.79
CA ALA A 65 14.41 6.71 11.31
C ALA A 65 15.63 7.63 11.11
N GLU A 66 16.59 7.61 12.03
CA GLU A 66 17.85 8.35 11.90
C GLU A 66 18.67 7.86 10.70
N ARG A 67 18.83 6.53 10.54
CA ARG A 67 19.52 5.96 9.37
C ARG A 67 18.83 6.30 8.05
N LEU A 68 17.50 6.41 8.04
CA LEU A 68 16.75 6.80 6.85
C LEU A 68 17.11 8.23 6.42
N THR A 69 17.45 9.16 7.32
CA THR A 69 17.84 10.54 6.94
C THR A 69 19.08 10.61 6.04
N ALA A 70 19.93 9.58 6.07
CA ALA A 70 21.10 9.49 5.20
C ALA A 70 20.71 9.25 3.72
N LEU A 71 19.49 8.78 3.46
CA LEU A 71 18.98 8.59 2.10
C LEU A 71 18.53 9.93 1.52
N LYS A 72 19.38 10.52 0.68
CA LYS A 72 19.14 11.84 0.06
C LYS A 72 18.56 11.78 -1.35
N LYS A 73 18.77 10.67 -2.06
CA LYS A 73 18.28 10.51 -3.42
C LYS A 73 16.81 10.14 -3.37
N GLU A 74 16.02 10.78 -4.22
CA GLU A 74 14.60 10.46 -4.36
C GLU A 74 14.41 9.08 -4.98
N HIS A 75 13.54 8.28 -4.36
CA HIS A 75 13.14 6.96 -4.84
C HIS A 75 11.63 6.86 -4.85
N ILE A 76 11.10 6.23 -5.89
CA ILE A 76 9.70 5.80 -5.94
C ILE A 76 9.66 4.31 -5.64
N LEU A 77 8.97 3.95 -4.57
CA LEU A 77 8.64 2.56 -4.24
C LEU A 77 7.32 2.24 -4.94
N LEU A 78 7.40 1.71 -6.17
CA LEU A 78 6.23 1.29 -6.94
C LEU A 78 5.88 -0.16 -6.58
N VAL A 79 4.75 -0.36 -5.89
CA VAL A 79 4.28 -1.67 -5.43
C VAL A 79 3.05 -2.09 -6.22
N ILE A 80 3.04 -3.32 -6.72
CA ILE A 80 1.86 -3.95 -7.35
C ILE A 80 1.08 -4.67 -6.26
N SER A 81 -0.23 -4.45 -6.15
CA SER A 81 -1.00 -5.00 -5.03
C SER A 81 -2.50 -5.16 -5.33
N GLU A 82 -3.14 -6.05 -4.60
CA GLU A 82 -4.58 -6.27 -4.52
C GLU A 82 -5.04 -6.21 -3.05
N GLY A 83 -6.26 -5.73 -2.78
CA GLY A 83 -6.82 -5.61 -1.42
C GLY A 83 -7.05 -6.95 -0.71
N TRP A 84 -7.20 -8.06 -1.44
CA TRP A 84 -7.29 -9.41 -0.88
C TRP A 84 -5.93 -10.07 -0.63
N CYS A 85 -4.83 -9.46 -1.08
CA CYS A 85 -3.49 -10.00 -0.85
C CYS A 85 -3.08 -9.86 0.63
N GLY A 86 -2.96 -11.01 1.31
CA GLY A 86 -2.59 -11.06 2.72
C GLY A 86 -1.20 -10.49 3.02
N ASP A 87 -0.23 -10.68 2.13
CA ASP A 87 1.12 -10.14 2.28
C ASP A 87 1.11 -8.61 2.18
N ALA A 88 0.38 -8.07 1.21
CA ALA A 88 0.22 -6.62 1.06
C ALA A 88 -0.39 -6.01 2.33
N ALA A 89 -1.38 -6.67 2.93
CA ALA A 89 -2.01 -6.22 4.16
C ALA A 89 -1.05 -6.14 5.36
N GLN A 90 0.01 -6.96 5.39
CA GLN A 90 1.03 -6.92 6.44
C GLN A 90 2.16 -5.93 6.12
N ILE A 91 2.54 -5.82 4.84
CA ILE A 91 3.76 -5.13 4.41
C ILE A 91 3.50 -3.65 4.07
N LEU A 92 2.40 -3.33 3.37
CA LEU A 92 2.14 -1.96 2.91
C LEU A 92 2.06 -0.93 4.05
N PRO A 93 1.42 -1.20 5.22
CA PRO A 93 1.43 -0.26 6.33
C PRO A 93 2.86 0.04 6.81
N VAL A 94 3.73 -0.98 6.87
CA VAL A 94 5.13 -0.82 7.27
C VAL A 94 5.91 0.03 6.27
N ILE A 95 5.77 -0.26 4.97
CA ILE A 95 6.42 0.53 3.90
C ILE A 95 5.92 1.97 3.94
N ASN A 96 4.62 2.20 4.17
CA ASN A 96 4.06 3.53 4.27
C ASN A 96 4.66 4.31 5.46
N LYS A 97 4.83 3.68 6.62
CA LYS A 97 5.49 4.30 7.78
C LYS A 97 6.96 4.62 7.51
N LEU A 98 7.68 3.74 6.79
CA LEU A 98 9.06 3.99 6.35
C LEU A 98 9.14 5.18 5.38
N ALA A 99 8.25 5.24 4.39
CA ALA A 99 8.19 6.33 3.43
C ALA A 99 7.82 7.67 4.11
N ALA A 100 6.91 7.65 5.08
CA ALA A 100 6.55 8.84 5.85
C ALA A 100 7.71 9.37 6.73
N ALA A 101 8.69 8.54 7.07
CA ALA A 101 9.84 8.94 7.87
C ALA A 101 10.94 9.66 7.06
N ASN A 102 10.88 9.64 5.72
CA ASN A 102 11.82 10.38 4.87
C ASN A 102 11.18 10.84 3.55
N ALA A 103 11.16 12.16 3.32
CA ALA A 103 10.60 12.79 2.12
C ALA A 103 11.24 12.32 0.79
N ALA A 104 12.45 11.76 0.81
CA ALA A 104 13.08 11.17 -0.37
C ALA A 104 12.44 9.84 -0.81
N LEU A 105 11.51 9.28 -0.04
CA LEU A 105 10.79 8.05 -0.38
C LEU A 105 9.34 8.35 -0.72
N ASN A 106 8.92 7.96 -1.93
CA ASN A 106 7.53 8.08 -2.37
C ASN A 106 6.94 6.70 -2.66
N LEU A 107 5.98 6.27 -1.84
CA LEU A 107 5.24 5.03 -2.05
C LEU A 107 4.10 5.24 -3.04
N ARG A 108 4.10 4.44 -4.11
CA ARG A 108 3.04 4.40 -5.13
C ARG A 108 2.54 2.96 -5.28
N ILE A 109 1.24 2.75 -5.24
CA ILE A 109 0.62 1.43 -5.31
C ILE A 109 -0.19 1.34 -6.59
N VAL A 110 0.08 0.35 -7.43
CA VAL A 110 -0.69 0.07 -8.64
C VAL A 110 -1.44 -1.25 -8.46
N LEU A 111 -2.70 -1.29 -8.88
CA LEU A 111 -3.48 -2.52 -8.83
C LEU A 111 -2.99 -3.50 -9.91
N ARG A 112 -2.99 -4.79 -9.57
CA ARG A 112 -2.73 -5.86 -10.54
C ARG A 112 -3.90 -6.03 -11.49
#